data_AF-A0AAD6UI12-F1
#
_entry.id   AF-A0AAD6UI12-F1
#
_cell.length_a   1.000
_cell.length_b   1.000
_cell.length_c   1.000
_cell.angle_alpha   90.00
_cell.angle_beta   90.00
_cell.angle_gamma   90.00
#
_symmetry.space_group_name_H-M   'P 1'
#
loop_
_entity.id
_entity.type
_entity.pdbx_description
1 polymer ?
#
loop_
_entity_poly.entity_id
_entity_poly.type
_entity_poly.pdbx_seq_one_letter_code
_entity_poly.pdbx_strand_id
1 'polypeptide(L)'
;RNWLNGLRLWHLFNDAEWNGNEGWLPSLKKAGDRAGVPFKRPPRGPITKKHLRALRASLNLSTGFGAAAWANATACFWGCRRMGELV
;
A
#
# COMPACT_ATOMS: atom_id res chain seq x y z
N ARG A 1 14.47 -9.43 -11.98
CA ARG A 1 13.38 -10.42 -12.22
C ARG A 1 13.77 -11.85 -11.80
N ASN A 2 15.04 -12.25 -11.89
CA ASN A 2 15.48 -13.64 -11.65
C ASN A 2 15.87 -13.96 -10.19
N TRP A 3 16.04 -12.95 -9.34
CA TRP A 3 16.52 -13.14 -7.95
C TRP A 3 15.56 -13.99 -7.10
N LEU A 4 14.24 -13.84 -7.27
CA LEU A 4 13.21 -14.61 -6.57
C LEU A 4 13.26 -16.11 -6.92
N ASN A 5 13.56 -16.43 -8.17
CA ASN A 5 13.74 -17.82 -8.60
C ASN A 5 15.04 -18.39 -8.00
N GLY A 6 16.11 -17.59 -7.94
CA GLY A 6 17.36 -17.99 -7.27
C GLY A 6 17.17 -18.24 -5.77
N LEU A 7 16.37 -17.40 -5.08
CA LEU A 7 16.03 -17.61 -3.68
C LEU A 7 15.26 -18.92 -3.48
N ARG A 8 14.25 -19.20 -4.31
CA ARG A 8 13.53 -20.49 -4.27
C ARG A 8 14.46 -21.68 -4.48
N LEU A 9 15.41 -21.59 -5.42
CA LEU A 9 16.39 -22.64 -5.68
C LEU A 9 17.32 -22.86 -4.49
N TRP A 10 17.73 -21.78 -3.81
CA TRP A 10 18.53 -21.89 -2.59
C TRP A 10 17.76 -22.62 -1.48
N HIS A 11 16.48 -22.30 -1.25
CA HIS A 11 15.65 -23.03 -0.28
C HIS A 11 15.55 -24.52 -0.64
N LEU A 12 15.33 -24.83 -1.91
CA LEU A 12 15.25 -26.22 -2.39
C LEU A 12 16.58 -26.97 -2.23
N PHE A 13 17.71 -26.30 -2.47
CA PHE A 13 19.04 -26.91 -2.36
C PHE A 13 19.44 -27.18 -0.91
N ASN A 14 19.03 -26.32 0.02
CA ASN A 14 19.37 -26.44 1.44
C ASN A 14 18.31 -27.19 2.25
N ASP A 15 17.31 -27.78 1.60
CA ASP A 15 16.14 -28.43 2.23
C ASP A 15 15.46 -27.53 3.29
N ALA A 16 15.49 -26.22 3.03
CA ALA A 16 14.94 -25.21 3.93
C ALA A 16 13.46 -24.97 3.59
N GLU A 17 12.63 -24.81 4.61
CA GLU A 17 11.20 -24.58 4.44
C GLU A 17 10.92 -23.36 3.54
N TRP A 18 10.06 -23.55 2.54
CA TRP A 18 9.67 -22.52 1.58
C TRP A 18 8.21 -22.10 1.80
N ASN A 19 8.03 -20.95 2.44
CA ASN A 19 6.71 -20.36 2.74
C ASN A 19 6.06 -19.64 1.54
N GLY A 20 6.49 -19.94 0.32
CA GLY A 20 6.02 -19.27 -0.88
C GLY A 20 5.04 -20.06 -1.74
N ASN A 21 4.68 -21.27 -1.32
CA ASN A 21 3.71 -22.11 -2.04
C ASN A 21 2.26 -21.69 -1.81
N GLU A 22 2.01 -20.81 -0.85
CA GLU A 22 0.69 -20.26 -0.47
C GLU A 22 0.04 -19.35 -1.55
N GLY A 23 0.64 -19.24 -2.74
CA GLY A 23 0.04 -18.52 -3.88
C GLY A 23 0.16 -16.99 -3.83
N TRP A 24 0.53 -16.39 -2.69
CA TRP A 24 0.76 -14.94 -2.58
C TRP A 24 1.98 -14.48 -3.39
N LEU A 25 3.05 -15.28 -3.43
CA LEU A 25 4.29 -14.96 -4.15
C LEU A 25 4.09 -14.88 -5.67
N PRO A 26 3.44 -15.87 -6.31
CA PRO A 26 3.01 -15.77 -7.71
C PRO A 26 2.10 -14.56 -7.97
N SER A 27 1.16 -14.29 -7.06
CA SER A 27 0.23 -13.16 -7.16
C SER A 27 0.95 -11.81 -7.09
N LEU A 28 1.93 -11.67 -6.21
CA LEU A 28 2.78 -10.49 -6.07
C LEU A 28 3.62 -10.26 -7.33
N LYS A 29 4.23 -11.32 -7.87
CA LYS A 29 5.00 -11.26 -9.13
C LYS A 29 4.11 -10.81 -10.29
N LYS A 30 2.89 -11.36 -10.39
CA LYS A 30 1.89 -10.98 -11.40
C LYS A 30 1.40 -9.54 -11.23
N ALA A 31 1.27 -9.06 -9.99
CA ALA A 31 0.92 -7.67 -9.72
C ALA A 31 2.03 -6.70 -10.12
N GLY A 32 3.30 -7.04 -9.85
CA GLY A 32 4.45 -6.22 -10.25
C GLY A 32 4.69 -6.20 -11.77
N ASP A 33 4.40 -7.30 -12.46
CA ASP A 33 4.51 -7.40 -13.92
C ASP A 33 3.30 -6.76 -14.65
N ARG A 34 2.20 -6.48 -13.93
CA ARG A 34 1.02 -5.84 -14.53
C ARG A 34 1.34 -4.38 -14.82
N ALA A 35 1.61 -4.07 -16.09
CA ALA A 35 1.55 -2.71 -16.58
C ALA A 35 0.20 -2.11 -16.15
N GLY A 36 0.24 -1.07 -15.34
CA GLY A 36 -0.96 -0.41 -14.85
C GLY A 36 -1.83 0.05 -16.03
N VAL A 37 -3.14 0.17 -15.78
CA VAL A 37 -4.03 0.81 -16.76
C VAL A 37 -3.50 2.23 -17.01
N PRO A 38 -3.44 2.71 -18.26
CA PRO A 38 -3.02 4.09 -18.53
C PRO A 38 -3.83 5.04 -17.67
N PHE A 39 -3.12 5.87 -16.91
CA PHE A 39 -3.76 6.81 -16.00
C PHE A 39 -4.61 7.78 -16.82
N LYS A 40 -5.93 7.81 -16.57
CA LYS A 40 -6.85 8.77 -17.21
C LYS A 40 -6.60 10.23 -16.78
N ARG A 41 -5.82 10.44 -15.73
CA ARG A 41 -5.55 11.75 -15.12
C ARG A 41 -4.04 11.92 -14.94
N PRO A 42 -3.52 13.16 -15.04
CA PRO A 42 -2.11 13.42 -14.80
C PRO A 42 -1.71 13.00 -13.37
N PRO A 43 -0.42 12.65 -13.16
CA PRO A 43 0.10 12.37 -11.83
C PRO A 43 -0.22 13.52 -10.87
N ARG A 44 -0.79 13.20 -9.71
CA ARG A 44 -1.01 14.18 -8.65
C ARG A 44 0.23 14.24 -7.77
N GLY A 45 0.55 15.44 -7.28
CA GLY A 45 1.63 15.60 -6.30
C GLY A 45 1.37 14.76 -5.04
N PRO A 46 2.44 14.37 -4.32
CA PRO A 46 2.30 13.59 -3.10
C PRO A 46 1.56 14.40 -2.02
N ILE A 47 0.74 13.70 -1.23
CA ILE A 47 0.24 14.27 0.02
C ILE A 47 1.45 14.42 0.96
N THR A 48 1.61 15.58 1.59
CA THR A 48 2.71 15.85 2.50
C THR A 48 2.20 16.01 3.93
N LYS A 49 3.10 15.94 4.90
CA LYS A 49 2.76 16.24 6.30
C LYS A 49 2.17 17.65 6.47
N LYS A 50 2.50 18.61 5.58
CA LYS A 50 1.91 19.95 5.59
C LYS A 50 0.40 19.89 5.30
N HIS A 51 -0.01 19.07 4.31
CA HIS A 51 -1.42 18.86 3.99
C HIS A 51 -2.16 18.21 5.17
N LEU A 52 -1.55 17.22 5.85
CA LEU A 52 -2.15 16.62 7.05
C LEU A 52 -2.34 17.63 8.19
N ARG A 53 -1.34 18.50 8.43
CA ARG A 53 -1.47 19.55 9.46
C ARG A 53 -2.56 20.55 9.14
N ALA A 54 -2.66 20.97 7.87
CA ALA A 54 -3.73 21.86 7.42
C ALA A 54 -5.12 21.21 7.61
N LEU A 55 -5.25 19.93 7.25
CA LEU A 55 -6.47 19.14 7.46
C LEU A 55 -6.82 19.01 8.95
N ARG A 56 -5.83 18.76 9.80
CA ARG A 56 -6.03 18.64 11.25
C ARG A 56 -6.55 19.93 11.88
N ALA A 57 -6.06 21.07 11.39
CA ALA A 57 -6.43 22.40 11.87
C ALA A 57 -7.87 22.79 11.47
N SER A 58 -8.37 22.31 10.33
CA SER A 58 -9.75 22.55 9.90
C SER A 58 -10.77 21.57 10.46
N LEU A 59 -10.35 20.47 11.10
CA LEU A 59 -11.22 19.44 11.66
C LEU A 59 -11.49 19.65 13.16
N ASN A 60 -12.77 19.57 13.53
CA ASN A 60 -13.18 19.51 14.93
C ASN A 60 -13.21 18.05 15.44
N LEU A 61 -12.18 17.63 16.18
CA LEU A 61 -12.13 16.26 16.73
C LEU A 61 -13.10 16.01 17.90
N SER A 62 -13.72 17.04 18.46
CA SER A 62 -14.78 16.83 19.47
C SER A 62 -16.05 16.26 18.85
N THR A 63 -16.16 16.29 17.51
CA THR A 63 -17.23 15.63 16.77
C THR A 63 -16.79 14.23 16.33
N GLY A 64 -17.69 13.24 16.42
CA GLY A 64 -17.41 11.89 15.95
C GLY A 64 -17.01 11.84 14.47
N PHE A 65 -17.63 12.70 13.64
CA PHE A 65 -17.28 12.85 12.24
C PHE A 65 -15.85 13.36 12.04
N GLY A 66 -15.47 14.43 12.75
CA GLY A 66 -14.11 14.98 12.64
C GLY A 66 -13.04 14.01 13.12
N ALA A 67 -13.33 13.23 14.17
CA ALA A 67 -12.46 12.16 14.64
C ALA A 67 -12.30 11.03 13.61
N ALA A 68 -13.40 10.55 13.02
CA ALA A 68 -13.37 9.51 12.00
C ALA A 68 -12.63 9.97 10.73
N ALA A 69 -12.89 11.19 10.25
CA ALA A 69 -12.20 11.76 9.10
C ALA A 69 -10.68 11.87 9.32
N TRP A 70 -10.26 12.24 10.54
CA TRP A 70 -8.84 12.30 10.91
C TRP A 70 -8.19 10.91 10.99
N ALA A 71 -8.88 9.93 11.57
CA ALA A 71 -8.40 8.56 11.62
C ALA A 71 -8.21 7.98 10.20
N ASN A 72 -9.19 8.17 9.31
CA ASN A 72 -9.10 7.72 7.92
C ASN A 72 -7.96 8.42 7.16
N ALA A 73 -7.77 9.72 7.35
CA ALA A 73 -6.68 10.46 6.70
C ALA A 73 -5.30 9.96 7.14
N THR A 74 -5.12 9.67 8.43
CA THR A 74 -3.84 9.16 8.96
C THR A 74 -3.59 7.71 8.56
N ALA A 75 -4.61 6.84 8.59
CA ALA A 75 -4.53 5.47 8.09
C ALA A 75 -4.20 5.42 6.59
N CYS A 76 -4.81 6.30 5.78
CA CYS A 76 -4.53 6.41 4.35
C CYS A 76 -3.07 6.84 4.10
N PHE A 77 -2.60 7.87 4.81
CA PHE A 77 -1.27 8.43 4.63
C PHE A 77 -0.16 7.45 5.04
N TRP A 78 -0.27 6.83 6.23
CA TRP A 78 0.77 5.95 6.75
C TRP A 78 0.66 4.51 6.24
N GLY A 79 -0.55 4.04 5.94
CA GLY A 79 -0.76 2.72 5.37
C GLY A 79 -0.55 2.65 3.85
N CYS A 80 -0.20 3.77 3.20
CA CYS A 80 -0.12 3.88 1.74
C CYS A 80 -1.39 3.35 1.04
N ARG A 81 -2.54 3.49 1.69
CA ARG A 81 -3.82 2.96 1.21
C ARG A 81 -4.50 3.94 0.28
N ARG A 82 -5.35 3.44 -0.61
CA ARG A 82 -6.26 4.30 -1.36
C ARG A 82 -7.42 4.68 -0.45
N MET A 83 -7.78 5.96 -0.45
CA MET A 83 -8.90 6.45 0.38
C MET A 83 -10.21 5.72 0.11
N GLY A 84 -10.46 5.26 -1.13
CA GLY A 84 -11.62 4.45 -1.47
C GLY A 84 -11.65 3.04 -0.86
N GLU A 85 -10.59 2.60 -0.19
CA GLU A 85 -10.53 1.34 0.57
C GLU A 85 -10.87 1.54 2.06
N LEU A 86 -11.00 2.79 2.52
CA LEU A 86 -11.16 3.17 3.93
C LEU A 86 -12.52 3.86 4.21
N VAL A 87 -13.55 3.50 3.43
CA VAL A 87 -14.91 4.05 3.52
C VAL A 87 -15.63 3.54 4.75
#